data_AF-A0A9E1ZWJ6-F1
#
_entry.id   AF-A0A9E1ZWJ6-F1
#
_cell.length_a   1.000
_cell.length_b   1.000
_cell.length_c   1.000
_cell.angle_alpha   90.00
_cell.angle_beta   90.00
_cell.angle_gamma   90.00
#
_symmetry.space_group_name_H-M   'P 1'
#
loop_
_entity.id
_entity.type
_entity.pdbx_description
1 polymer ?
#
loop_
_entity_poly.entity_id
_entity_poly.type
_entity_poly.pdbx_seq_one_letter_code
_entity_poly.pdbx_strand_id
1 'polypeptide(L)'
;EFVLNHMKIHCDLWGKFQKLFLDRYVEFIAAHVEENKTQLEELIKPFGRLYQYRDWMFSAFRPLPQAHINVGSGAYATEDLIAVDFAFWSNDGGIALYLISSPHRNSARQRRYDRLEEAGIKVVEIEQTCLQPDQQAMFEEQLPDTFRNFWKEEPFPSGPFKSDVLGDADIDL
;
A
#
# COMPACT_ATOMS: atom_id res chain seq x y z
N GLU A 1 -3.11 -3.77 -14.49
CA GLU A 1 -4.44 -4.39 -14.49
C GLU A 1 -4.49 -5.74 -13.74
N PHE A 2 -3.66 -6.73 -14.09
CA PHE A 2 -3.66 -8.05 -13.43
C PHE A 2 -3.51 -8.02 -11.89
N VAL A 3 -2.50 -7.31 -11.36
CA VAL A 3 -2.24 -7.25 -9.90
C VAL A 3 -3.41 -6.63 -9.14
N LEU A 4 -3.97 -5.53 -9.65
CA LEU A 4 -5.13 -4.86 -9.08
C LEU A 4 -6.35 -5.78 -9.05
N ASN A 5 -6.65 -6.46 -10.17
CA ASN A 5 -7.75 -7.40 -10.24
C ASN A 5 -7.56 -8.57 -9.29
N HIS A 6 -6.33 -9.07 -9.14
CA HIS A 6 -6.02 -10.13 -8.19
C HIS A 6 -6.22 -9.67 -6.73
N MET A 7 -5.76 -8.48 -6.35
CA MET A 7 -5.97 -7.93 -5.00
C MET A 7 -7.46 -7.74 -4.68
N LYS A 8 -8.26 -7.30 -5.66
CA LYS A 8 -9.71 -7.13 -5.50
C LYS A 8 -10.46 -8.43 -5.20
N ILE A 9 -9.92 -9.59 -5.60
CA ILE A 9 -10.50 -10.91 -5.27
C ILE A 9 -10.40 -11.19 -3.78
N HIS A 10 -9.37 -10.66 -3.11
CA HIS A 10 -9.15 -10.81 -1.66
C HIS A 10 -9.91 -9.78 -0.83
N CYS A 11 -10.57 -8.80 -1.47
CA CYS A 11 -11.54 -7.95 -0.80
C CYS A 11 -12.83 -8.73 -0.53
N ASP A 12 -13.61 -8.29 0.47
CA ASP A 12 -14.94 -8.84 0.73
C ASP A 12 -15.76 -8.87 -0.57
N LEU A 13 -16.55 -9.92 -0.77
CA LEU A 13 -17.49 -10.05 -1.87
C LEU A 13 -18.37 -8.78 -1.97
N TRP A 14 -18.74 -8.22 -0.82
CA TRP A 14 -19.54 -7.01 -0.65
C TRP A 14 -18.75 -5.73 -0.39
N GLY A 15 -17.41 -5.79 -0.43
CA GLY A 15 -16.51 -4.72 -0.03
C GLY A 15 -16.35 -3.62 -1.08
N LYS A 16 -17.44 -2.89 -1.37
CA LYS A 16 -17.44 -1.79 -2.37
C LYS A 16 -16.34 -0.77 -2.08
N PHE A 17 -16.23 -0.32 -0.83
CA PHE A 17 -15.27 0.71 -0.46
C PHE A 17 -13.83 0.18 -0.45
N GLN A 18 -13.60 -1.09 -0.10
CA GLN A 18 -12.29 -1.71 -0.22
C GLN A 18 -11.83 -1.78 -1.69
N LYS A 19 -12.74 -2.15 -2.60
CA LYS A 19 -12.45 -2.15 -4.05
C LYS A 19 -12.16 -0.75 -4.57
N LEU A 20 -12.96 0.25 -4.16
CA LEU A 20 -12.73 1.66 -4.51
C LEU A 20 -11.41 2.19 -3.95
N PHE A 21 -11.06 1.86 -2.71
CA PHE A 21 -9.78 2.22 -2.13
C PHE A 21 -8.62 1.65 -2.94
N LEU A 22 -8.67 0.37 -3.35
CA LEU A 22 -7.62 -0.22 -4.17
C LEU A 22 -7.48 0.48 -5.53
N ASP A 23 -8.59 0.88 -6.15
CA ASP A 23 -8.57 1.65 -7.40
C ASP A 23 -7.89 3.00 -7.19
N ARG A 24 -8.35 3.77 -6.20
CA ARG A 24 -7.79 5.07 -5.83
C ARG A 24 -6.31 4.99 -5.47
N TYR A 25 -5.93 3.96 -4.73
CA TYR A 25 -4.56 3.73 -4.30
C TYR A 25 -3.63 3.43 -5.48
N VAL A 26 -4.04 2.57 -6.41
CA VAL A 26 -3.20 2.27 -7.59
C VAL A 26 -3.13 3.47 -8.53
N GLU A 27 -4.22 4.22 -8.70
CA GLU A 27 -4.23 5.49 -9.45
C GLU A 27 -3.27 6.51 -8.81
N PHE A 28 -3.31 6.66 -7.49
CA PHE A 28 -2.38 7.50 -6.72
C PHE A 28 -0.91 7.12 -6.94
N ILE A 29 -0.57 5.83 -6.83
CA ILE A 29 0.81 5.36 -7.04
C ILE A 29 1.27 5.64 -8.48
N ALA A 30 0.41 5.36 -9.47
CA ALA A 30 0.73 5.62 -10.86
C ALA A 30 0.98 7.12 -11.12
N ALA A 31 0.11 7.99 -10.59
CA ALA A 31 0.26 9.43 -10.70
C ALA A 31 1.56 9.92 -10.06
N HIS A 32 1.87 9.48 -8.84
CA HIS A 32 3.10 9.86 -8.14
C HIS A 32 4.37 9.41 -8.89
N VAL A 33 4.35 8.25 -9.54
CA VAL A 33 5.47 7.79 -10.37
C VAL A 33 5.63 8.66 -11.63
N GLU A 34 4.54 9.09 -12.26
CA GLU A 34 4.61 10.01 -13.41
C GLU A 34 5.13 11.39 -13.01
N GLU A 35 4.61 11.96 -11.91
CA GLU A 35 4.99 13.27 -11.41
C GLU A 35 6.49 13.33 -11.06
N ASN A 36 7.05 12.21 -10.59
CA ASN A 36 8.45 12.11 -10.18
C ASN A 36 9.33 11.45 -11.26
N LYS A 37 8.83 11.29 -12.50
CA LYS A 37 9.52 10.57 -13.58
C LYS A 37 11.00 10.95 -13.72
N THR A 38 11.31 12.25 -13.83
CA THR A 38 12.70 12.71 -14.03
C THR A 38 13.62 12.31 -12.89
N GLN A 39 13.15 12.40 -11.64
CA GLN A 39 13.91 11.97 -10.48
C GLN A 39 14.13 10.46 -10.49
N LEU A 40 13.07 9.70 -10.76
CA LEU A 40 13.09 8.24 -10.79
C LEU A 40 13.96 7.69 -11.91
N GLU A 41 14.01 8.34 -13.07
CA GLU A 41 14.91 8.03 -14.19
C GLU A 41 16.38 8.26 -13.82
N GLU A 42 16.70 9.34 -13.10
CA GLU A 42 18.07 9.60 -12.68
C GLU A 42 18.56 8.58 -11.63
N LEU A 43 17.70 8.13 -10.72
CA LEU A 43 18.03 7.08 -9.75
C LEU A 43 18.42 5.75 -10.40
N ILE A 44 17.81 5.41 -11.53
CA ILE A 44 18.03 4.11 -12.21
C ILE A 44 19.07 4.16 -13.33
N LYS A 45 19.49 5.36 -13.74
CA LYS A 45 20.47 5.59 -14.81
C LYS A 45 21.77 4.78 -14.66
N PRO A 46 22.36 4.57 -13.47
CA PRO A 46 23.55 3.71 -13.31
C PRO A 46 23.33 2.25 -13.74
N PHE A 47 22.08 1.78 -13.77
CA PHE A 47 21.71 0.40 -14.12
C PHE A 47 21.33 0.25 -15.61
N GLY A 48 21.54 1.30 -16.42
CA GLY A 48 21.31 1.28 -17.86
C GLY A 48 19.85 0.98 -18.19
N ARG A 49 19.61 -0.17 -18.84
CA ARG A 49 18.26 -0.61 -19.28
C ARG A 49 17.65 -1.68 -18.38
N LEU A 50 18.31 -2.08 -17.29
CA LEU A 50 17.82 -3.13 -16.40
C LEU A 50 16.47 -2.79 -15.78
N TYR A 51 16.24 -1.50 -15.53
CA TYR A 51 15.01 -0.97 -14.98
C TYR A 51 14.46 0.18 -15.84
N GLN A 52 13.17 0.41 -15.70
CA GLN A 52 12.47 1.59 -16.19
C GLN A 52 11.82 2.33 -15.02
N TYR A 53 11.55 3.64 -15.14
CA TYR A 53 10.99 4.41 -14.01
C TYR A 53 9.63 3.87 -13.55
N ARG A 54 8.86 3.21 -14.44
CA ARG A 54 7.59 2.57 -14.09
C ARG A 54 7.75 1.40 -13.12
N ASP A 55 8.92 0.77 -13.08
CA ASP A 55 9.19 -0.34 -12.16
C ASP A 55 9.13 0.10 -10.69
N TRP A 56 9.31 1.40 -10.42
CA TRP A 56 9.15 1.94 -9.07
C TRP A 56 7.76 1.71 -8.51
N MET A 57 6.71 1.61 -9.33
CA MET A 57 5.34 1.30 -8.87
C MET A 57 5.27 0.04 -8.00
N PHE A 58 6.15 -0.95 -8.24
CA PHE A 58 6.18 -2.20 -7.47
C PHE A 58 6.84 -2.08 -6.10
N SER A 59 7.47 -0.94 -5.84
CA SER A 59 8.09 -0.58 -4.55
C SER A 59 7.08 0.10 -3.62
N ALA A 60 5.88 0.42 -4.10
CA ALA A 60 4.81 0.93 -3.26
C ALA A 60 4.38 -0.11 -2.22
N PHE A 61 3.95 0.36 -1.04
CA PHE A 61 3.46 -0.54 0.01
C PHE A 61 2.28 -1.36 -0.50
N ARG A 62 2.32 -2.66 -0.24
CA ARG A 62 1.32 -3.60 -0.73
C ARG A 62 0.16 -3.66 0.26
N PRO A 63 -1.07 -3.31 -0.15
CA PRO A 63 -2.23 -3.46 0.72
C PRO A 63 -2.52 -4.95 0.91
N LEU A 64 -2.67 -5.38 2.17
CA LEU A 64 -3.23 -6.67 2.54
C LEU A 64 -4.71 -6.46 2.94
N PRO A 65 -5.67 -6.79 2.06
CA PRO A 65 -7.09 -6.62 2.37
C PRO A 65 -7.54 -7.58 3.48
N GLN A 66 -8.53 -7.15 4.28
CA GLN A 66 -9.16 -7.98 5.34
C GLN A 66 -8.16 -8.59 6.34
N ALA A 67 -7.07 -7.86 6.62
CA ALA A 67 -6.03 -8.37 7.48
C ALA A 67 -6.50 -8.53 8.93
N HIS A 68 -5.94 -9.53 9.61
CA HIS A 68 -6.08 -9.72 11.06
C HIS A 68 -4.70 -9.53 11.69
N ILE A 69 -4.56 -8.49 12.49
CA ILE A 69 -3.30 -8.15 13.15
C ILE A 69 -3.33 -8.72 14.55
N ASN A 70 -2.34 -9.56 14.89
CA ASN A 70 -2.15 -10.04 16.25
C ASN A 70 -1.45 -8.96 17.08
N VAL A 71 -2.13 -8.46 18.12
CA VAL A 71 -1.59 -7.47 19.06
C VAL A 71 -1.11 -8.11 20.39
N GLY A 72 -1.24 -9.43 20.54
CA GLY A 72 -0.78 -10.16 21.71
C GLY A 72 0.72 -10.49 21.63
N SER A 73 1.37 -10.61 22.79
CA SER A 73 2.81 -10.93 22.89
C SER A 73 3.11 -12.44 22.86
N GLY A 74 2.11 -13.29 22.61
CA GLY A 74 2.19 -14.73 22.79
C GLY A 74 1.51 -15.52 21.66
N ALA A 75 0.99 -16.71 21.98
CA ALA A 75 0.27 -17.54 21.03
C ALA A 75 -0.95 -16.81 20.45
N TYR A 76 -1.32 -17.12 19.20
CA TYR A 76 -2.48 -16.52 18.53
C TYR A 76 -3.77 -16.83 19.29
N ALA A 77 -4.26 -15.85 20.04
CA ALA A 77 -5.56 -15.87 20.67
C ALA A 77 -6.54 -15.04 19.83
N THR A 78 -7.78 -15.51 19.67
CA THR A 78 -8.77 -14.86 18.80
C THR A 78 -9.10 -13.44 19.25
N GLU A 79 -9.10 -13.20 20.56
CA GLU A 79 -9.29 -11.90 21.20
C GLU A 79 -8.16 -10.89 20.92
N ASP A 80 -6.98 -11.39 20.53
CA ASP A 80 -5.80 -10.59 20.17
C ASP A 80 -5.70 -10.34 18.66
N LEU A 81 -6.59 -10.94 17.87
CA LEU A 81 -6.70 -10.64 16.44
C LEU A 81 -7.64 -9.46 16.20
N ILE A 82 -7.07 -8.35 15.75
CA ILE A 82 -7.83 -7.17 15.36
C ILE A 82 -7.99 -7.15 13.83
N ALA A 83 -9.24 -7.26 13.38
CA ALA A 83 -9.59 -7.10 11.97
C ALA A 83 -9.46 -5.64 11.54
N VAL A 84 -8.85 -5.42 10.38
CA VAL A 84 -8.66 -4.13 9.71
C VAL A 84 -9.13 -4.22 8.25
N ASP A 85 -9.48 -3.10 7.62
CA ASP A 85 -9.85 -3.11 6.20
C ASP A 85 -8.63 -3.41 5.33
N PHE A 86 -7.50 -2.76 5.63
CA PHE A 86 -6.21 -3.05 5.03
C PHE A 86 -5.09 -3.00 6.07
N ALA A 87 -4.10 -3.86 5.90
CA ALA A 87 -2.80 -3.70 6.54
C ALA A 87 -1.74 -3.37 5.48
N PHE A 88 -0.76 -2.56 5.87
CA PHE A 88 0.47 -2.33 5.11
C PHE A 88 1.66 -2.62 6.00
N TRP A 89 2.78 -2.96 5.38
CA TRP A 89 4.04 -3.16 6.07
C TRP A 89 5.13 -2.35 5.40
N SER A 90 5.85 -1.57 6.19
CA SER A 90 7.07 -0.86 5.78
C SER A 90 8.23 -1.25 6.70
N ASN A 91 9.41 -0.70 6.44
CA ASN A 91 10.57 -0.84 7.33
C ASN A 91 10.32 -0.22 8.71
N ASP A 92 9.46 0.82 8.78
CA ASP A 92 9.08 1.50 10.02
C ASP A 92 8.01 0.76 10.83
N GLY A 93 7.44 -0.33 10.27
CA GLY A 93 6.46 -1.18 10.95
C GLY A 93 5.12 -1.30 10.22
N GLY A 94 4.12 -1.79 10.96
CA GLY A 94 2.79 -2.06 10.44
C GLY A 94 1.90 -0.82 10.44
N ILE A 95 1.06 -0.71 9.40
CA ILE A 95 0.01 0.31 9.31
C ILE A 95 -1.33 -0.40 9.17
N ALA A 96 -2.26 -0.12 10.08
CA ALA A 96 -3.65 -0.54 10.03
C ALA A 96 -4.51 0.58 9.43
N LEU A 97 -5.17 0.32 8.30
CA LEU A 97 -6.03 1.28 7.64
C LEU A 97 -7.50 0.87 7.77
N TYR A 98 -8.33 1.84 8.16
CA TYR A 98 -9.79 1.69 8.28
C TYR A 98 -10.53 2.61 7.31
N LEU A 99 -11.56 2.09 6.64
CA LEU A 99 -12.45 2.86 5.79
C LEU A 99 -13.70 3.27 6.57
N ILE A 100 -13.81 4.56 6.89
CA ILE A 100 -14.73 5.04 7.91
C ILE A 100 -15.86 5.85 7.28
N SER A 101 -17.09 5.65 7.77
CA SER A 101 -18.24 6.45 7.33
C SER A 101 -18.45 7.71 8.17
N SER A 102 -17.79 7.81 9.32
CA SER A 102 -17.84 8.96 10.21
C SER A 102 -16.53 9.08 11.02
N PRO A 103 -16.02 10.31 11.24
CA PRO A 103 -14.85 10.57 12.07
C PRO A 103 -15.12 10.31 13.57
N HIS A 104 -16.39 10.21 13.98
CA HIS A 104 -16.72 9.94 15.37
C HIS A 104 -16.35 8.50 15.78
N ARG A 105 -15.49 8.39 16.79
CA ARG A 105 -15.08 7.12 17.39
C ARG A 105 -15.97 6.78 18.58
N ASN A 106 -16.51 5.57 18.59
CA ASN A 106 -17.14 5.01 19.79
C ASN A 106 -16.08 4.32 20.68
N SER A 107 -16.45 3.99 21.92
CA SER A 107 -15.53 3.38 22.89
C SER A 107 -14.92 2.06 22.42
N ALA A 108 -15.68 1.24 21.67
CA ALA A 108 -15.20 -0.03 21.14
C ALA A 108 -14.16 0.14 20.01
N ARG A 109 -14.33 1.15 19.15
CA ARG A 109 -13.37 1.51 18.10
C ARG A 109 -12.11 2.12 18.73
N GLN A 110 -12.27 3.02 19.69
CA GLN A 110 -11.13 3.60 20.39
C GLN A 110 -10.26 2.52 21.06
N ARG A 111 -10.87 1.60 21.81
CA ARG A 111 -10.13 0.47 22.42
C ARG A 111 -9.37 -0.39 21.42
N ARG A 112 -9.91 -0.59 20.21
CA ARG A 112 -9.20 -1.34 19.16
C ARG A 112 -7.99 -0.58 18.65
N TYR A 113 -8.09 0.73 18.53
CA TYR A 113 -6.98 1.58 18.08
C TYR A 113 -5.90 1.66 19.14
N ASP A 114 -6.28 1.88 20.41
CA ASP A 114 -5.34 1.90 21.53
C ASP A 114 -4.51 0.60 21.54
N ARG A 115 -5.15 -0.56 21.37
CA ARG A 115 -4.45 -1.86 21.31
C ARG A 115 -3.52 -2.00 20.10
N LEU A 116 -3.89 -1.47 18.93
CA LEU A 116 -3.02 -1.48 17.75
C LEU A 116 -1.81 -0.58 17.97
N GLU A 117 -2.02 0.63 18.49
CA GLU A 117 -0.97 1.61 18.77
C GLU A 117 -0.02 1.11 19.87
N GLU A 118 -0.53 0.48 20.93
CA GLU A 118 0.25 -0.19 21.98
C GLU A 118 1.13 -1.32 21.41
N ALA A 119 0.67 -1.99 20.36
CA ALA A 119 1.45 -3.01 19.62
C ALA A 119 2.40 -2.40 18.57
N GLY A 120 2.54 -1.07 18.50
CA GLY A 120 3.41 -0.38 17.55
C GLY A 120 2.84 -0.28 16.14
N ILE A 121 1.54 -0.53 15.95
CA ILE A 121 0.88 -0.46 14.65
C ILE A 121 0.26 0.93 14.49
N LYS A 122 0.65 1.64 13.43
CA LYS A 122 0.09 2.97 13.13
C LYS A 122 -1.34 2.82 12.59
N VAL A 123 -2.29 3.55 13.17
CA VAL A 123 -3.68 3.56 12.70
C VAL A 123 -3.90 4.72 11.71
N VAL A 124 -4.48 4.43 10.55
CA VAL A 124 -4.88 5.38 9.52
C VAL A 124 -6.37 5.23 9.25
N GLU A 125 -7.08 6.36 9.19
CA GLU A 125 -8.49 6.39 8.86
C GLU A 125 -8.66 7.11 7.52
N ILE A 126 -9.38 6.48 6.59
CA ILE A 126 -9.77 7.07 5.32
C ILE A 126 -11.29 7.20 5.28
N GLU A 127 -11.78 8.40 5.07
CA GLU A 127 -13.21 8.64 4.95
C GLU A 127 -13.77 8.07 3.64
N GLN A 128 -14.85 7.29 3.71
CA GLN A 128 -15.46 6.67 2.54
C GLN A 128 -15.94 7.69 1.49
N THR A 129 -16.21 8.93 1.90
CA THR A 129 -16.60 10.04 1.04
C THR A 129 -15.47 10.48 0.10
N CYS A 130 -14.20 10.39 0.50
CA CYS A 130 -13.07 10.78 -0.33
C CYS A 130 -12.71 9.71 -1.39
N LEU A 131 -13.35 8.54 -1.35
CA LEU A 131 -13.13 7.47 -2.34
C LEU A 131 -13.86 7.70 -3.68
N GLN A 132 -14.67 8.75 -3.78
CA GLN A 132 -15.35 9.10 -5.03
C GLN A 132 -14.33 9.62 -6.08
N PRO A 133 -14.57 9.38 -7.39
CA PRO A 133 -13.64 9.77 -8.45
C PRO A 133 -13.25 11.25 -8.51
N ASP A 134 -14.15 12.13 -8.14
CA ASP A 134 -13.95 13.57 -8.11
C ASP A 134 -13.20 14.06 -6.86
N GLN A 135 -12.88 13.16 -5.91
CA GLN A 135 -12.30 13.49 -4.60
C GLN A 135 -10.85 13.02 -4.44
N GLN A 136 -10.12 12.84 -5.56
CA GLN A 136 -8.74 12.34 -5.55
C GLN A 136 -7.83 13.16 -4.64
N ALA A 137 -7.85 14.49 -4.71
CA ALA A 137 -6.99 15.34 -3.86
C ALA A 137 -7.25 15.11 -2.36
N MET A 138 -8.52 15.01 -1.95
CA MET A 138 -8.89 14.72 -0.56
C MET A 138 -8.45 13.32 -0.12
N PHE A 139 -8.54 12.33 -1.01
CA PHE A 139 -8.03 10.98 -0.72
C PHE A 139 -6.53 11.00 -0.44
N GLU A 140 -5.75 11.70 -1.27
CA GLU A 140 -4.31 11.75 -1.11
C GLU A 140 -3.88 12.51 0.16
N GLU A 141 -4.59 13.58 0.54
CA GLU A 141 -4.33 14.33 1.78
C GLU A 141 -4.49 13.47 3.05
N GLN A 142 -5.31 12.41 3.00
CA GLN A 142 -5.50 11.50 4.14
C GLN A 142 -4.46 10.38 4.20
N LEU A 143 -3.69 10.16 3.12
CA LEU A 143 -2.62 9.18 3.12
C LEU A 143 -1.37 9.75 3.82
N PRO A 144 -0.71 8.97 4.69
CA PRO A 144 0.56 9.38 5.28
C PRO A 144 1.64 9.67 4.22
N ASP A 145 2.54 10.62 4.49
CA ASP A 145 3.64 10.99 3.58
C ASP A 145 4.55 9.82 3.17
N THR A 146 4.63 8.77 3.99
CA THR A 146 5.38 7.55 3.66
C THR A 146 4.84 6.88 2.39
N PHE A 147 3.53 6.95 2.14
CA PHE A 147 2.92 6.46 0.90
C PHE A 147 3.25 7.33 -0.32
N ARG A 148 3.62 8.60 -0.13
CA ARG A 148 4.04 9.50 -1.22
C ARG A 148 5.52 9.35 -1.56
N ASN A 149 6.30 8.76 -0.65
CA ASN A 149 7.76 8.72 -0.72
C ASN A 149 8.29 7.28 -0.67
N PHE A 150 7.47 6.29 -1.03
CA PHE A 150 7.77 4.87 -0.87
C PHE A 150 9.09 4.42 -1.53
N TRP A 151 9.55 5.12 -2.57
CA TRP A 151 10.79 4.79 -3.27
C TRP A 151 12.05 5.34 -2.60
N LYS A 152 11.94 6.26 -1.63
CA LYS A 152 13.11 6.94 -1.06
C LYS A 152 14.00 6.02 -0.23
N GLU A 153 13.45 4.93 0.31
CA GLU A 153 14.19 3.97 1.13
C GLU A 153 14.68 2.75 0.34
N GLU A 154 14.34 2.68 -0.95
CA GLU A 154 14.64 1.53 -1.79
C GLU A 154 15.86 1.82 -2.68
N PRO A 155 16.92 0.99 -2.63
CA PRO A 155 18.11 1.21 -3.43
C PRO A 155 17.87 0.96 -4.94
N PHE A 156 16.83 0.22 -5.29
CA PHE A 156 16.44 -0.09 -6.66
C PHE A 156 14.93 -0.42 -6.74
N PRO A 157 14.30 -0.31 -7.92
CA PRO A 157 12.90 -0.67 -8.09
C PRO A 157 12.64 -2.15 -7.79
N SER A 158 11.50 -2.44 -7.15
CA SER A 158 11.00 -3.80 -6.90
C SER A 158 10.27 -4.44 -8.10
N GLY A 159 10.52 -3.95 -9.32
CA GLY A 159 9.84 -4.41 -10.53
C GLY A 159 10.12 -5.89 -10.83
N PRO A 160 9.08 -6.68 -11.19
CA PRO A 160 9.26 -8.10 -11.52
C PRO A 160 9.90 -8.32 -12.90
N PHE A 161 10.00 -7.25 -13.70
CA PHE A 161 10.46 -7.34 -15.07
C PHE A 161 11.97 -7.18 -15.12
N LYS A 162 12.67 -8.29 -15.41
CA LYS A 162 13.99 -8.19 -16.00
C LYS A 162 13.81 -7.57 -17.38
N SER A 163 14.51 -6.48 -17.63
CA SER A 163 14.68 -5.91 -18.96
C SER A 163 14.83 -6.95 -20.06
N ASP A 164 14.19 -6.74 -21.22
CA ASP A 164 14.34 -7.54 -22.45
C ASP A 164 15.81 -7.72 -22.90
N VAL A 165 16.75 -6.95 -22.31
CA VAL A 165 18.19 -7.04 -22.59
C VAL A 165 18.80 -8.37 -22.16
N LEU A 166 18.16 -9.15 -21.28
CA LEU A 166 18.65 -10.49 -20.90
C LEU A 166 18.14 -11.63 -21.81
N GLY A 167 17.40 -11.32 -22.87
CA GLY A 167 16.87 -12.32 -23.82
C GLY A 167 17.84 -12.81 -24.90
N ASP A 168 19.00 -12.16 -25.07
CA ASP A 168 19.97 -12.47 -26.15
C ASP A 168 21.37 -12.85 -25.65
N ALA A 169 21.56 -13.03 -24.33
CA ALA A 169 22.80 -13.59 -23.82
C ALA A 169 22.65 -15.12 -23.73
N ASP A 170 22.99 -15.82 -24.82
CA ASP A 170 23.50 -17.19 -24.75
C ASP A 170 24.61 -17.22 -23.70
N ILE A 171 24.30 -17.74 -22.51
CA ILE A 171 25.31 -18.13 -21.54
C ILE A 171 25.62 -19.59 -21.84
N ASP A 172 26.52 -19.80 -22.81
CA ASP A 172 27.36 -21.00 -22.85
C ASP A 172 28.44 -20.83 -21.77
N LEU A 173 28.19 -21.38 -20.59
CA LEU A 173 29.21 -21.81 -19.62
C LEU A 173 28.73 -23.04 -18.85
#